data_AF-A0A6C0BSD9-F1
#
_entry.id   AF-A0A6C0BSD9-F1
#
_cell.length_a   1.000
_cell.length_b   1.000
_cell.length_c   1.000
_cell.angle_alpha   90.00
_cell.angle_beta   90.00
_cell.angle_gamma   90.00
#
_symmetry.space_group_name_H-M   'P 1'
#
loop_
_entity.id
_entity.type
_entity.pdbx_description
1 polymer ?
#
loop_
_entity_poly.entity_id
_entity_poly.type
_entity_poly.pdbx_seq_one_letter_code
_entity_poly.pdbx_strand_id
1 'polypeptide(L)'
;MEEINENVLNATDNFYRLKTEYEVKMKEEYKKARRLYLSKRTSMKGFKNYIKDLKFPCVNCKRDVNSIFSIKNYELKAKCGDLENPCRLNIIINRGIYLPYEKIYNGDGIIEGIRDTINDLKLKIIDVKTKYILKLITDVEAMSLFDKYYEEIQGDIEMKAIREDMYIQLINNEINDETIKEKLLLRNNVIQDMKKKMAEYKESERKDKEKLVEIVDTYITVLIPTIDDLNSLTYKVREMNSFNLDKQIIRYSDTQQIYYDPEDKSIISNVYGDAQLRRNNIPEISDDEEEYNFGD
;
A
#
# COMPACT_ATOMS: atom_id res chain seq x y z
N MET A 1 -1.84 -20.27 -0.84
CA MET A 1 -1.88 -19.17 0.14
C MET A 1 -0.57 -19.22 0.88
N GLU A 2 0.41 -18.43 0.45
CA GLU A 2 1.69 -18.31 1.14
C GLU A 2 1.50 -17.55 2.46
N GLU A 3 2.16 -18.03 3.51
CA GLU A 3 2.22 -17.35 4.80
C GLU A 3 2.77 -15.94 4.61
N ILE A 4 1.97 -14.93 4.91
CA ILE A 4 2.47 -13.55 4.99
C ILE A 4 3.55 -13.55 6.07
N ASN A 5 4.79 -13.26 5.69
CA ASN A 5 5.93 -13.23 6.61
C ASN A 5 5.62 -12.32 7.81
N GLU A 6 5.49 -12.93 8.99
CA GLU A 6 5.08 -12.27 10.24
C GLU A 6 5.96 -11.06 10.56
N ASN A 7 7.24 -11.10 10.17
CA ASN A 7 8.17 -9.98 10.35
C ASN A 7 7.77 -8.75 9.54
N VAL A 8 7.30 -8.93 8.31
CA VAL A 8 6.87 -7.84 7.42
C VAL A 8 5.62 -7.19 7.96
N LEU A 9 4.69 -7.99 8.47
CA LEU A 9 3.46 -7.55 9.12
C LEU A 9 3.79 -6.68 10.34
N ASN A 10 4.63 -7.19 11.24
CA ASN A 10 5.10 -6.48 12.42
C ASN A 10 5.83 -5.17 12.08
N ALA A 11 6.69 -5.17 11.06
CA ALA A 11 7.39 -3.96 10.61
C ALA A 11 6.41 -2.91 10.04
N THR A 12 5.40 -3.36 9.29
CA THR A 12 4.36 -2.51 8.71
C THR A 12 3.48 -1.88 9.79
N ASP A 13 3.04 -2.68 10.76
CA ASP A 13 2.24 -2.18 11.88
C ASP A 13 3.03 -1.17 12.71
N ASN A 14 4.31 -1.46 12.95
CA ASN A 14 5.19 -0.54 13.65
C ASN A 14 5.37 0.79 12.87
N PHE A 15 5.52 0.73 11.54
CA PHE A 15 5.58 1.93 10.70
C PHE A 15 4.33 2.80 10.88
N TYR A 16 3.13 2.21 10.78
CA TYR A 16 1.88 2.96 10.93
C TYR A 16 1.65 3.48 12.34
N ARG A 17 2.07 2.72 13.37
CA ARG A 17 2.08 3.17 14.76
C ARG A 17 2.93 4.43 14.94
N LEU A 18 4.20 4.37 14.52
CA LEU A 18 5.14 5.49 14.64
C LEU A 18 4.66 6.73 13.85
N LYS A 19 4.10 6.52 12.65
CA LYS A 19 3.51 7.59 11.84
C LYS A 19 2.34 8.25 12.57
N THR A 20 1.43 7.44 13.13
CA THR A 20 0.25 7.94 13.86
C THR A 20 0.66 8.75 15.08
N GLU A 21 1.59 8.24 15.89
CA GLU A 21 2.12 8.96 17.05
C GLU A 21 2.72 10.32 16.67
N TYR A 22 3.51 10.36 15.59
CA TYR A 22 4.10 11.58 15.09
C TYR A 22 3.04 12.58 14.60
N GLU A 23 2.06 12.13 13.81
CA GLU A 23 1.00 12.99 13.28
C GLU A 23 0.07 13.55 14.36
N VAL A 24 -0.23 12.78 15.40
CA VAL A 24 -1.02 13.24 16.56
C VAL A 24 -0.27 14.35 17.29
N LYS A 25 1.00 14.13 17.65
CA LYS A 25 1.83 15.14 18.32
C LYS A 25 1.98 16.40 17.47
N MET A 26 2.23 16.23 16.18
CA MET A 26 2.32 17.34 15.24
C MET A 26 1.01 18.15 15.20
N LYS A 27 -0.17 17.50 15.14
CA LYS A 27 -1.48 18.16 15.19
C LYS A 27 -1.71 18.92 16.49
N GLU A 28 -1.29 18.38 17.63
CA GLU A 28 -1.40 19.05 18.93
C GLU A 28 -0.52 20.29 19.01
N GLU A 29 0.73 20.18 18.60
CA GLU A 29 1.66 21.31 18.54
C GLU A 29 1.18 22.39 17.55
N TYR A 30 0.63 22.00 16.40
CA TYR A 30 -0.03 22.93 15.49
C TYR A 30 -1.20 23.68 16.15
N LYS A 31 -2.04 23.00 16.95
CA LYS A 31 -3.13 23.65 17.67
C LYS A 31 -2.61 24.64 18.70
N LYS A 32 -1.56 24.30 19.45
CA LYS A 32 -0.91 25.20 20.42
C LYS A 32 -0.30 26.42 19.72
N ALA A 33 0.49 26.19 18.68
CA ALA A 33 1.11 27.23 17.85
C ALA A 33 0.06 28.17 17.25
N ARG A 34 -1.06 27.63 16.74
CA ARG A 34 -2.16 28.41 16.18
C ARG A 34 -2.82 29.31 17.23
N ARG A 35 -3.13 28.78 18.42
CA ARG A 35 -3.71 29.58 19.52
C ARG A 35 -2.77 30.71 19.94
N LEU A 36 -1.48 30.41 20.12
CA LEU A 36 -0.48 31.39 20.51
C LEU A 36 -0.32 32.48 19.44
N TYR A 37 -0.24 32.10 18.17
CA TYR A 37 -0.11 33.04 17.06
C TYR A 37 -1.35 33.93 16.93
N LEU A 38 -2.55 33.34 16.93
CA LEU A 38 -3.82 34.07 16.78
C LEU A 38 -4.14 34.98 17.98
N SER A 39 -3.61 34.68 19.16
CA SER A 39 -3.71 35.59 20.31
C SER A 39 -2.94 36.90 20.12
N LYS A 40 -1.91 36.91 19.26
CA LYS A 40 -1.04 38.08 19.02
C LYS A 40 -1.24 38.71 17.64
N ARG A 41 -1.73 37.95 16.65
CA ARG A 41 -1.80 38.36 15.23
C ARG A 41 -3.00 37.72 14.55
N THR A 42 -3.71 38.45 13.70
CA THR A 42 -4.94 37.97 13.05
C THR A 42 -4.73 37.36 11.65
N SER A 43 -3.54 37.46 11.06
CA SER A 43 -3.29 37.03 9.68
C SER A 43 -2.99 35.53 9.54
N MET A 44 -3.89 34.81 8.88
CA MET A 44 -3.68 33.40 8.49
C MET A 44 -2.51 33.20 7.51
N LYS A 45 -2.21 34.20 6.68
CA LYS A 45 -1.06 34.15 5.76
C LYS A 45 0.26 34.19 6.52
N GLY A 46 0.33 34.99 7.58
CA GLY A 46 1.50 35.05 8.46
C GLY A 46 1.69 33.77 9.29
N PHE A 47 0.60 33.11 9.68
CA PHE A 47 0.67 31.81 10.35
C PHE A 47 1.30 30.73 9.46
N LYS A 48 0.97 30.70 8.16
CA LYS A 48 1.59 29.76 7.19
C LYS A 48 3.10 29.91 7.07
N ASN A 49 3.64 31.11 7.24
CA ASN A 49 5.09 31.30 7.25
C ASN A 49 5.70 30.89 8.60
N TYR A 50 5.06 31.24 9.71
CA TYR A 50 5.49 30.87 11.05
C TYR A 50 5.62 29.35 11.24
N ILE A 51 4.71 28.57 10.67
CA ILE A 51 4.75 27.11 10.79
C ILE A 51 5.84 26.44 9.93
N LYS A 52 6.39 27.10 8.92
CA LYS A 52 7.42 26.50 8.06
C LYS A 52 8.72 26.26 8.83
N ASP A 53 9.02 27.13 9.78
CA ASP A 53 10.23 27.07 10.59
C ASP A 53 10.05 26.19 11.84
N LEU A 54 8.82 25.75 12.11
CA LEU A 54 8.50 24.91 13.26
C LEU A 54 9.02 23.49 12.99
N LYS A 55 10.01 23.07 13.77
CA LYS A 55 10.50 21.70 13.77
C LYS A 55 9.80 20.91 14.86
N PHE A 56 9.42 19.69 14.54
CA PHE A 56 8.80 18.75 15.46
C PHE A 56 9.82 17.71 15.92
N PRO A 57 9.67 17.17 17.14
CA PRO A 57 10.59 16.17 17.65
C PRO A 57 10.49 14.87 16.84
N CYS A 58 11.63 14.32 16.45
CA CYS A 58 11.71 13.04 15.77
C CYS A 58 11.11 11.92 16.63
N VAL A 59 10.31 11.03 16.04
CA VAL A 59 9.62 9.96 16.77
C VAL A 59 10.58 9.01 17.51
N ASN A 60 11.81 8.86 17.01
CA ASN A 60 12.84 8.02 17.64
C ASN A 60 13.70 8.81 18.63
N CYS A 61 14.55 9.74 18.16
CA CYS A 61 15.54 10.44 19.01
C CYS A 61 15.00 11.68 19.75
N LYS A 62 13.74 12.07 19.53
CA LYS A 62 13.09 13.23 20.14
C LYS A 62 13.72 14.60 19.87
N ARG A 63 14.78 14.70 19.06
CA ARG A 63 15.39 15.97 18.63
C ARG A 63 14.45 16.71 17.66
N ASP A 64 14.46 18.04 17.71
CA ASP A 64 13.65 18.91 16.84
C ASP A 64 14.19 18.97 15.40
N VAL A 65 14.13 17.82 14.72
CA VAL A 65 14.64 17.62 13.36
C VAL A 65 13.59 17.08 12.40
N ASN A 66 12.34 16.93 12.86
CA ASN A 66 11.25 16.24 12.18
C ASN A 66 11.49 14.73 11.98
N SER A 67 10.40 14.00 11.74
CA SER A 67 10.44 12.66 11.15
C SER A 67 9.84 12.71 9.76
N ILE A 68 10.52 12.08 8.81
CA ILE A 68 10.10 12.01 7.42
C ILE A 68 9.43 10.65 7.20
N PHE A 69 8.12 10.68 7.01
CA PHE A 69 7.33 9.52 6.59
C PHE A 69 6.93 9.69 5.12
N SER A 70 7.14 8.67 4.31
CA SER A 70 6.75 8.65 2.89
C SER A 70 6.10 7.32 2.55
N ILE A 71 5.00 7.39 1.81
CA ILE A 71 4.26 6.25 1.26
C ILE A 71 4.17 6.51 -0.24
N LYS A 72 5.16 6.02 -1.00
CA LYS A 72 5.30 6.28 -2.44
C LYS A 72 5.93 5.08 -3.12
N ASN A 73 5.61 4.87 -4.40
CA ASN A 73 6.22 3.83 -5.24
C ASN A 73 6.21 2.45 -4.57
N TYR A 74 5.07 2.08 -3.98
CA TYR A 74 4.91 0.79 -3.27
C TYR A 74 5.81 0.61 -2.03
N GLU A 75 6.52 1.66 -1.58
CA GLU A 75 7.39 1.62 -0.42
C GLU A 75 6.86 2.47 0.75
N LEU A 76 7.08 1.96 1.97
CA LEU A 76 6.96 2.71 3.22
C LEU A 76 8.36 3.13 3.66
N LYS A 77 8.58 4.43 3.87
CA LYS A 77 9.86 4.97 4.34
C LYS A 77 9.65 5.84 5.58
N ALA A 78 10.36 5.53 6.66
CA ALA A 78 10.46 6.38 7.85
C ALA A 78 11.93 6.71 8.14
N LYS A 79 12.27 7.99 8.16
CA LYS A 79 13.63 8.48 8.41
C LYS A 79 13.67 9.66 9.37
N CYS A 80 14.80 9.83 10.06
CA CYS A 80 15.10 11.06 10.80
C CYS A 80 15.27 12.23 9.82
N GLY A 81 14.77 13.42 10.15
CA GLY A 81 14.91 14.61 9.28
C GLY A 81 16.23 15.37 9.43
N ASP A 82 17.16 14.85 10.22
CA ASP A 82 18.54 15.34 10.30
C ASP A 82 19.38 14.70 9.20
N LEU A 83 20.00 15.53 8.34
CA LEU A 83 20.82 15.08 7.21
C LEU A 83 22.29 14.84 7.62
N GLU A 84 22.78 15.54 8.62
CA GLU A 84 24.19 15.47 9.05
C GLU A 84 24.40 14.35 10.05
N ASN A 85 23.50 14.25 11.03
CA ASN A 85 23.57 13.26 12.09
C ASN A 85 22.22 12.55 12.29
N PRO A 86 21.73 11.77 11.30
CA PRO A 86 20.46 11.06 11.43
C PRO A 86 20.52 10.07 12.62
N CYS A 87 19.43 9.99 13.39
CA CYS A 87 19.31 8.90 14.35
C CYS A 87 19.00 7.58 13.63
N ARG A 88 19.00 6.48 14.38
CA ARG A 88 18.75 5.12 13.87
C ARG A 88 17.35 4.88 13.29
N LEU A 89 16.49 5.89 13.15
CA LEU A 89 15.19 5.74 12.50
C LEU A 89 15.43 5.55 11.00
N ASN A 90 15.43 4.29 10.55
CA ASN A 90 15.51 3.91 9.15
C ASN A 90 14.65 2.67 8.92
N ILE A 91 13.39 2.91 8.56
CA ILE A 91 12.44 1.85 8.19
C ILE A 91 12.15 2.01 6.71
N ILE A 92 12.40 0.96 5.93
CA ILE A 92 12.11 0.85 4.50
C ILE A 92 11.46 -0.51 4.27
N ILE A 93 10.19 -0.51 3.91
CA ILE A 93 9.39 -1.72 3.67
C ILE A 93 8.86 -1.66 2.25
N ASN A 94 9.14 -2.69 1.45
CA ASN A 94 8.45 -2.92 0.18
C ASN A 94 7.09 -3.54 0.50
N ARG A 95 6.01 -2.86 0.12
CA ARG A 95 4.64 -3.32 0.37
C ARG A 95 4.20 -4.42 -0.61
N GLY A 96 5.05 -4.77 -1.57
CA GLY A 96 4.67 -5.54 -2.74
C GLY A 96 3.90 -4.67 -3.73
N ILE A 97 3.90 -5.12 -4.97
CA ILE A 97 3.23 -4.43 -6.08
C ILE A 97 1.81 -4.97 -6.19
N TYR A 98 0.84 -4.09 -5.97
CA TYR A 98 -0.58 -4.39 -6.17
C TYR A 98 -1.06 -3.57 -7.36
N LEU A 99 -1.09 -4.20 -8.52
CA LEU A 99 -1.43 -3.56 -9.78
C LEU A 99 -2.60 -4.27 -10.47
N PRO A 100 -3.47 -3.54 -11.19
CA PRO A 100 -4.35 -4.14 -12.18
C PRO A 100 -3.54 -4.89 -13.24
N TYR A 101 -4.12 -5.95 -13.81
CA TYR A 101 -3.48 -6.77 -14.83
C TYR A 101 -2.93 -5.93 -15.99
N GLU A 102 -3.67 -4.93 -16.47
CA GLU A 102 -3.24 -4.06 -17.57
C GLU A 102 -1.96 -3.30 -17.26
N LYS A 103 -1.74 -2.91 -15.99
CA LYS A 103 -0.52 -2.23 -15.56
C LYS A 103 0.66 -3.19 -15.41
N ILE A 104 0.41 -4.45 -15.11
CA ILE A 104 1.44 -5.49 -15.09
C ILE A 104 1.86 -5.86 -16.51
N TYR A 105 0.88 -5.92 -17.41
CA TYR A 105 1.13 -6.26 -18.79
C TYR A 105 1.81 -5.12 -19.55
N ASN A 106 1.34 -3.89 -19.40
CA ASN A 106 1.82 -2.72 -20.16
C ASN A 106 2.75 -1.78 -19.37
N GLY A 107 2.94 -2.01 -18.07
CA GLY A 107 3.65 -1.07 -17.19
C GLY A 107 2.78 0.10 -16.72
N ASP A 108 3.31 0.87 -15.78
CA ASP A 108 2.68 2.10 -15.27
C ASP A 108 3.61 3.33 -15.25
N GLY A 109 4.77 3.22 -15.90
CA GLY A 109 5.82 4.23 -15.94
C GLY A 109 6.73 4.24 -14.70
N ILE A 110 6.38 3.49 -13.65
CA ILE A 110 7.26 3.20 -12.51
C ILE A 110 7.79 1.77 -12.64
N ILE A 111 6.91 0.85 -13.05
CA ILE A 111 7.23 -0.55 -13.29
C ILE A 111 7.15 -0.82 -14.78
N GLU A 112 8.16 -1.55 -15.28
CA GLU A 112 8.21 -2.06 -16.65
C GLU A 112 7.20 -3.20 -16.81
N GLY A 113 6.43 -3.17 -17.90
CA GLY A 113 5.45 -4.21 -18.17
C GLY A 113 6.08 -5.45 -18.78
N ILE A 114 5.50 -6.63 -18.52
CA ILE A 114 5.93 -7.91 -19.13
C ILE A 114 6.01 -7.82 -20.66
N ARG A 115 5.10 -7.05 -21.27
CA ARG A 115 5.10 -6.83 -22.72
C ARG A 115 6.40 -6.16 -23.19
N ASP A 116 6.88 -5.16 -22.45
CA ASP A 116 8.05 -4.39 -22.82
C ASP A 116 9.31 -5.23 -22.64
N THR A 117 9.41 -5.98 -21.53
CA THR A 117 10.49 -6.95 -21.30
C THR A 117 10.60 -7.98 -22.44
N ILE A 118 9.47 -8.55 -22.86
CA ILE A 118 9.43 -9.51 -23.98
C ILE A 118 9.88 -8.83 -25.29
N ASN A 119 9.47 -7.58 -25.54
CA ASN A 119 9.87 -6.87 -26.75
C ASN A 119 11.36 -6.55 -26.76
N ASP A 120 11.93 -6.15 -25.62
CA ASP A 120 13.34 -5.89 -25.46
C ASP A 120 14.19 -7.14 -25.66
N LEU A 121 13.75 -8.29 -25.15
CA LEU A 121 14.39 -9.58 -25.40
C LEU A 121 14.34 -9.96 -26.88
N LYS A 122 13.20 -9.72 -27.56
CA LYS A 122 13.11 -9.92 -29.02
C LYS A 122 14.08 -9.03 -29.78
N LEU A 123 14.23 -7.76 -29.38
CA LEU A 123 15.19 -6.84 -29.99
C LEU A 123 16.64 -7.30 -29.76
N LYS A 124 16.98 -7.77 -28.56
CA LYS A 124 18.30 -8.36 -28.27
C LYS A 124 18.57 -9.58 -29.15
N ILE A 125 17.59 -10.46 -29.34
CA ILE A 125 17.71 -11.62 -30.25
C ILE A 125 17.94 -11.17 -31.70
N ILE A 126 17.21 -10.15 -32.16
CA ILE A 126 17.40 -9.57 -33.50
C ILE A 126 18.81 -8.99 -33.63
N ASP A 127 19.29 -8.25 -32.64
CA ASP A 127 20.64 -7.68 -32.63
C ASP A 127 21.73 -8.77 -32.69
N VAL A 128 21.59 -9.84 -31.91
CA VAL A 128 22.49 -11.01 -31.99
C VAL A 128 22.49 -11.61 -33.40
N LYS A 129 21.32 -11.83 -34.00
CA LYS A 129 21.19 -12.35 -35.36
C LYS A 129 21.85 -11.42 -36.39
N THR A 130 21.65 -10.11 -36.26
CA THR A 130 22.24 -9.12 -37.17
C THR A 130 23.77 -9.08 -37.04
N LYS A 131 24.30 -9.04 -35.81
CA LYS A 131 25.74 -9.10 -35.55
C LYS A 131 26.37 -10.36 -36.10
N TYR A 132 25.69 -11.49 -35.96
CA TYR A 132 26.14 -12.77 -36.51
C TYR A 132 26.19 -12.77 -38.04
N ILE A 133 25.12 -12.32 -38.71
CA ILE A 133 25.08 -12.22 -40.19
C ILE A 133 26.18 -11.31 -40.73
N LEU A 134 26.45 -10.20 -40.04
CA LEU A 134 27.52 -9.26 -40.37
C LEU A 134 28.92 -9.76 -39.96
N LYS A 135 29.01 -10.97 -39.39
CA LYS A 135 30.25 -11.60 -38.90
C LYS A 135 31.01 -10.75 -37.88
N LEU A 136 30.26 -10.00 -37.06
CA LEU A 136 30.80 -9.16 -35.98
C LEU A 136 30.99 -9.94 -34.68
N ILE A 137 30.39 -11.13 -34.57
CA ILE A 137 30.52 -12.07 -33.45
C ILE A 137 30.76 -13.48 -33.99
N THR A 138 31.36 -14.34 -33.16
CA THR A 138 31.62 -15.75 -33.50
C THR A 138 30.37 -16.63 -33.35
N ASP A 139 30.38 -17.81 -33.97
CA ASP A 139 29.31 -18.82 -33.82
C ASP A 139 29.07 -19.16 -32.35
N VAL A 140 30.15 -19.34 -31.58
CA VAL A 140 30.09 -19.69 -30.15
C VAL A 140 29.44 -18.57 -29.33
N GLU A 141 29.84 -17.32 -29.58
CA GLU A 141 29.25 -16.16 -28.91
C GLU A 141 27.78 -15.97 -29.30
N ALA A 142 27.45 -16.15 -30.58
CA ALA A 142 26.07 -16.03 -31.08
C ALA A 142 25.15 -17.07 -30.45
N MET A 143 25.60 -18.34 -30.37
CA MET A 143 24.84 -19.41 -29.74
C MET A 143 24.61 -19.13 -28.24
N SER A 144 25.67 -18.77 -27.51
CA SER A 144 25.56 -18.50 -26.08
C SER A 144 24.60 -17.34 -25.77
N LEU A 145 24.64 -16.25 -26.54
CA LEU A 145 23.73 -15.13 -26.36
C LEU A 145 22.29 -15.47 -26.78
N PHE A 146 22.13 -16.26 -27.84
CA PHE A 146 20.81 -16.68 -28.30
C PHE A 146 20.13 -17.58 -27.25
N ASP A 147 20.84 -18.59 -26.73
CA ASP A 147 20.32 -19.50 -25.72
C ASP A 147 19.90 -18.74 -24.46
N LYS A 148 20.76 -17.82 -23.98
CA LYS A 148 20.44 -16.96 -22.83
C LYS A 148 19.15 -16.18 -23.03
N TYR A 149 19.04 -15.42 -24.13
CA TYR A 149 17.84 -14.59 -24.35
C TYR A 149 16.60 -15.41 -24.67
N TYR A 150 16.77 -16.62 -25.23
CA TYR A 150 15.69 -17.56 -25.47
C TYR A 150 15.15 -18.17 -24.16
N GLU A 151 16.01 -18.47 -23.20
CA GLU A 151 15.58 -18.90 -21.87
C GLU A 151 14.86 -17.77 -21.12
N GLU A 152 15.40 -16.55 -21.14
CA GLU A 152 14.77 -15.38 -20.51
C GLU A 152 13.37 -15.11 -21.09
N ILE A 153 13.20 -15.12 -22.42
CA ILE A 153 11.90 -14.87 -23.04
C ILE A 153 10.90 -15.99 -22.77
N GLN A 154 11.36 -17.25 -22.69
CA GLN A 154 10.52 -18.38 -22.38
C GLN A 154 9.96 -18.26 -20.96
N GLY A 155 10.80 -17.87 -19.99
CA GLY A 155 10.37 -17.57 -18.62
C GLY A 155 9.32 -16.47 -18.56
N ASP A 156 9.52 -15.37 -19.31
CA ASP A 156 8.55 -14.26 -19.35
C ASP A 156 7.21 -14.67 -19.99
N ILE A 157 7.23 -15.51 -21.03
CA ILE A 157 6.02 -16.05 -21.67
C ILE A 157 5.25 -16.96 -20.70
N GLU A 158 5.95 -17.83 -19.98
CA GLU A 158 5.33 -18.70 -18.98
C GLU A 158 4.72 -17.89 -17.84
N MET A 159 5.46 -16.92 -17.31
CA MET A 159 4.92 -15.98 -16.31
C MET A 159 3.66 -15.31 -16.84
N LYS A 160 3.71 -14.72 -18.04
CA LYS A 160 2.57 -14.08 -18.69
C LYS A 160 1.35 -15.01 -18.75
N ALA A 161 1.54 -16.26 -19.19
CA ALA A 161 0.45 -17.24 -19.30
C ALA A 161 -0.18 -17.55 -17.94
N ILE A 162 0.63 -17.74 -16.89
CA ILE A 162 0.13 -17.92 -15.51
C ILE A 162 -0.68 -16.70 -15.07
N ARG A 163 -0.18 -15.47 -15.34
CA ARG A 163 -0.90 -14.24 -14.96
C ARG A 163 -2.22 -14.09 -15.71
N GLU A 164 -2.24 -14.42 -17.00
CA GLU A 164 -3.45 -14.41 -17.84
C GLU A 164 -4.49 -15.41 -17.35
N ASP A 165 -4.09 -16.65 -17.04
CA ASP A 165 -5.00 -17.66 -16.49
C ASP A 165 -5.59 -17.22 -15.15
N MET A 166 -4.75 -16.71 -14.24
CA MET A 166 -5.23 -16.12 -12.98
C MET A 166 -6.21 -14.97 -13.20
N TYR A 167 -5.94 -14.08 -14.16
CA TYR A 167 -6.82 -12.96 -14.50
C TYR A 167 -8.15 -13.46 -15.08
N ILE A 168 -8.13 -14.43 -15.98
CA ILE A 168 -9.32 -15.05 -16.56
C ILE A 168 -10.15 -15.72 -15.46
N GLN A 169 -9.54 -16.49 -14.56
CA GLN A 169 -10.23 -17.09 -13.42
C GLN A 169 -10.88 -16.04 -12.50
N LEU A 170 -10.19 -14.92 -12.26
CA LEU A 170 -10.71 -13.80 -11.47
C LEU A 170 -11.87 -13.07 -12.16
N ILE A 171 -11.82 -12.91 -13.48
CA ILE A 171 -12.88 -12.23 -14.26
C ILE A 171 -14.07 -13.13 -14.45
N ASN A 172 -13.84 -14.35 -14.90
CA ASN A 172 -14.90 -15.21 -15.37
C ASN A 172 -15.76 -15.68 -14.21
N ASN A 173 -15.22 -15.79 -12.99
CA ASN A 173 -15.95 -16.13 -11.76
C ASN A 173 -17.03 -17.19 -12.04
N GLU A 174 -16.71 -18.18 -12.89
CA GLU A 174 -17.67 -19.02 -13.63
C GLU A 174 -18.56 -19.82 -12.67
N ILE A 175 -18.07 -19.99 -11.44
CA ILE A 175 -18.74 -20.65 -10.32
C ILE A 175 -19.96 -19.85 -9.83
N ASN A 176 -19.95 -18.52 -9.95
CA ASN A 176 -20.95 -17.64 -9.33
C ASN A 176 -21.82 -16.89 -10.35
N ASP A 177 -21.62 -17.03 -11.66
CA ASP A 177 -22.35 -16.24 -12.68
C ASP A 177 -23.87 -16.45 -12.59
N GLU A 178 -24.32 -17.68 -12.36
CA GLU A 178 -25.75 -17.99 -12.13
C GLU A 178 -26.25 -17.37 -10.82
N THR A 179 -25.52 -17.54 -9.71
CA THR A 179 -25.89 -16.98 -8.40
C THR A 179 -25.92 -15.45 -8.40
N ILE A 180 -25.00 -14.81 -9.12
CA ILE A 180 -24.96 -13.35 -9.31
C ILE A 180 -26.18 -12.91 -10.11
N LYS A 181 -26.53 -13.60 -11.21
CA LYS A 181 -27.75 -13.30 -11.99
C LYS A 181 -29.01 -13.44 -11.14
N GLU A 182 -29.12 -14.49 -10.33
CA GLU A 182 -30.25 -14.69 -9.42
C GLU A 182 -30.37 -13.57 -8.38
N LYS A 183 -29.26 -13.20 -7.73
CA LYS A 183 -29.22 -12.13 -6.73
C LYS A 183 -29.47 -10.75 -7.36
N LEU A 184 -29.01 -10.51 -8.58
CA LEU A 184 -29.31 -9.29 -9.35
C LEU A 184 -30.81 -9.18 -9.65
N LEU A 185 -31.43 -10.29 -10.05
CA LEU A 185 -32.87 -10.36 -10.28
C LEU A 185 -33.64 -10.10 -8.99
N LEU A 186 -33.26 -10.74 -7.89
CA LEU A 186 -33.84 -10.52 -6.56
C LEU A 186 -33.75 -9.05 -6.15
N ARG A 187 -32.57 -8.43 -6.26
CA ARG A 187 -32.34 -7.02 -5.96
C ARG A 187 -33.28 -6.12 -6.75
N ASN A 188 -33.41 -6.36 -8.06
CA ASN A 188 -34.26 -5.55 -8.93
C ASN A 188 -35.76 -5.71 -8.58
N ASN A 189 -36.19 -6.93 -8.28
CA ASN A 189 -37.57 -7.21 -7.86
C ASN A 189 -37.91 -6.52 -6.53
N VAL A 190 -37.02 -6.59 -5.54
CA VAL A 190 -37.18 -5.91 -4.24
C VAL A 190 -37.26 -4.40 -4.43
N ILE A 191 -36.39 -3.81 -5.25
CA ILE A 191 -36.43 -2.37 -5.54
C ILE A 191 -37.74 -1.98 -6.24
N GLN A 192 -38.24 -2.80 -7.17
CA GLN A 192 -39.51 -2.54 -7.85
C GLN A 192 -40.70 -2.61 -6.88
N ASP A 193 -40.73 -3.61 -5.99
CA ASP A 193 -41.77 -3.74 -4.98
C ASP A 193 -41.76 -2.54 -4.00
N MET A 194 -40.59 -2.16 -3.51
CA MET A 194 -40.44 -0.96 -2.67
C MET A 194 -40.92 0.32 -3.39
N LYS A 195 -40.59 0.48 -4.68
CA LYS A 195 -41.07 1.62 -5.49
C LYS A 195 -42.60 1.60 -5.63
N LYS A 196 -43.20 0.43 -5.81
CA LYS A 196 -44.65 0.27 -5.89
C LYS A 196 -45.32 0.64 -4.56
N LYS A 197 -44.86 0.08 -3.44
CA LYS A 197 -45.36 0.44 -2.09
C LYS A 197 -45.23 1.93 -1.81
N MET A 198 -44.14 2.55 -2.27
CA MET A 198 -43.92 3.99 -2.13
C MET A 198 -44.86 4.83 -3.00
N ALA A 199 -45.22 4.37 -4.19
CA ALA A 199 -46.23 5.01 -5.03
C ALA A 199 -47.61 4.91 -4.38
N GLU A 200 -48.00 3.72 -3.92
CA GLU A 200 -49.28 3.50 -3.23
C GLU A 200 -49.40 4.32 -1.94
N TYR A 201 -48.30 4.50 -1.20
CA TYR A 201 -48.27 5.39 -0.05
C TYR A 201 -48.59 6.85 -0.45
N LYS A 202 -47.98 7.34 -1.53
CA LYS A 202 -48.16 8.70 -2.03
C LYS A 202 -49.57 8.96 -2.58
N GLU A 203 -50.18 7.95 -3.19
CA GLU A 203 -51.52 8.01 -3.76
C GLU A 203 -52.62 7.77 -2.71
N SER A 204 -52.29 7.16 -1.56
CA SER A 204 -53.26 6.95 -0.48
C SER A 204 -53.64 8.26 0.23
N GLU A 205 -54.94 8.57 0.28
CA GLU A 205 -55.45 9.75 0.99
C GLU A 205 -55.09 9.75 2.49
N ARG A 206 -54.96 8.57 3.10
CA ARG A 206 -54.67 8.40 4.53
C ARG A 206 -53.17 8.33 4.86
N LYS A 207 -52.28 8.33 3.85
CA LYS A 207 -50.83 8.19 4.02
C LYS A 207 -50.46 7.06 4.98
N ASP A 208 -50.79 5.85 4.57
CA ASP A 208 -50.61 4.64 5.37
C ASP A 208 -49.14 4.40 5.77
N LYS A 209 -48.83 4.66 7.04
CA LYS A 209 -47.47 4.57 7.58
C LYS A 209 -46.96 3.13 7.64
N GLU A 210 -47.85 2.12 7.64
CA GLU A 210 -47.45 0.71 7.67
C GLU A 210 -46.64 0.35 6.42
N LYS A 211 -47.01 0.91 5.25
CA LYS A 211 -46.24 0.75 4.01
C LYS A 211 -44.82 1.30 4.11
N LEU A 212 -44.60 2.40 4.84
CA LEU A 212 -43.26 2.94 5.06
C LEU A 212 -42.43 2.04 5.97
N VAL A 213 -43.05 1.48 7.01
CA VAL A 213 -42.40 0.52 7.91
C VAL A 213 -41.98 -0.72 7.13
N GLU A 214 -42.86 -1.26 6.29
CA GLU A 214 -42.55 -2.40 5.42
C GLU A 214 -41.41 -2.11 4.43
N ILE A 215 -41.37 -0.90 3.83
CA ILE A 215 -40.28 -0.50 2.94
C ILE A 215 -38.95 -0.45 3.69
N VAL A 216 -38.92 0.14 4.88
CA VAL A 216 -37.71 0.23 5.71
C VAL A 216 -37.27 -1.14 6.18
N ASP A 217 -38.20 -1.99 6.58
CA ASP A 217 -37.91 -3.35 7.00
C ASP A 217 -37.32 -4.15 5.83
N THR A 218 -37.98 -4.15 4.66
CA THR A 218 -37.49 -4.82 3.44
C THR A 218 -36.11 -4.30 3.02
N TYR A 219 -35.86 -2.99 3.17
CA TYR A 219 -34.56 -2.40 2.88
C TYR A 219 -33.44 -2.98 3.76
N ILE A 220 -33.70 -3.08 5.08
CA ILE A 220 -32.73 -3.54 6.07
C ILE A 220 -32.56 -5.05 6.03
N THR A 221 -33.65 -5.82 5.94
CA THR A 221 -33.65 -7.27 6.09
C THR A 221 -33.39 -8.02 4.79
N VAL A 222 -33.68 -7.41 3.64
CA VAL A 222 -33.56 -8.08 2.33
C VAL A 222 -32.60 -7.35 1.40
N LEU A 223 -32.79 -6.04 1.18
CA LEU A 223 -32.03 -5.33 0.15
C LEU A 223 -30.55 -5.16 0.53
N ILE A 224 -30.25 -4.73 1.75
CA ILE A 224 -28.86 -4.59 2.23
C ILE A 224 -28.12 -5.94 2.16
N PRO A 225 -28.62 -7.04 2.75
CA PRO A 225 -27.95 -8.35 2.65
C PRO A 225 -27.78 -8.83 1.21
N THR A 226 -28.79 -8.65 0.34
CA THR A 226 -28.67 -9.03 -1.07
C THR A 226 -27.59 -8.23 -1.80
N ILE A 227 -27.47 -6.93 -1.49
CA ILE A 227 -26.42 -6.08 -2.02
C ILE A 227 -25.05 -6.53 -1.50
N ASP A 228 -24.91 -6.82 -0.20
CA ASP A 228 -23.68 -7.29 0.42
C ASP A 228 -23.23 -8.66 -0.12
N ASP A 229 -24.19 -9.56 -0.35
CA ASP A 229 -23.95 -10.85 -1.02
C ASP A 229 -23.44 -10.63 -2.45
N LEU A 230 -24.14 -9.85 -3.28
CA LEU A 230 -23.71 -9.51 -4.65
C LEU A 230 -22.31 -8.94 -4.65
N ASN A 231 -22.07 -8.07 -3.68
CA ASN A 231 -20.81 -7.38 -3.48
C ASN A 231 -19.66 -8.34 -3.12
N SER A 232 -19.91 -9.33 -2.26
CA SER A 232 -18.91 -10.34 -1.89
C SER A 232 -18.67 -11.36 -3.01
N LEU A 233 -19.71 -11.69 -3.78
CA LEU A 233 -19.62 -12.58 -4.94
C LEU A 233 -18.90 -11.91 -6.11
N THR A 234 -19.11 -10.61 -6.33
CA THR A 234 -18.58 -9.86 -7.47
C THR A 234 -17.17 -9.32 -7.21
N TYR A 235 -16.84 -8.95 -5.97
CA TYR A 235 -15.60 -8.26 -5.64
C TYR A 235 -14.85 -8.96 -4.51
N LYS A 236 -13.57 -9.25 -4.76
CA LYS A 236 -12.67 -9.84 -3.76
C LYS A 236 -12.25 -8.82 -2.68
N VAL A 237 -12.14 -7.54 -3.04
CA VAL A 237 -11.77 -6.43 -2.14
C VAL A 237 -12.58 -5.19 -2.51
N ARG A 238 -13.13 -4.49 -1.50
CA ARG A 238 -13.77 -3.17 -1.64
C ARG A 238 -13.15 -2.20 -0.65
N GLU A 239 -12.67 -1.06 -1.14
CA GLU A 239 -12.09 -0.01 -0.32
C GLU A 239 -12.87 1.31 -0.45
N MET A 240 -13.06 1.99 0.68
CA MET A 240 -13.70 3.30 0.73
C MET A 240 -12.63 4.39 0.60
N ASN A 241 -12.63 5.11 -0.53
CA ASN A 241 -11.59 6.10 -0.82
C ASN A 241 -11.79 7.45 -0.14
N SER A 242 -13.03 7.82 0.18
CA SER A 242 -13.31 9.10 0.84
C SER A 242 -14.66 9.12 1.54
N PHE A 243 -14.71 9.70 2.74
CA PHE A 243 -15.92 10.00 3.49
C PHE A 243 -15.97 11.50 3.76
N ASN A 244 -17.01 12.20 3.28
CA ASN A 244 -17.21 13.62 3.53
C ASN A 244 -18.63 13.86 4.05
N LEU A 245 -18.75 14.35 5.29
CA LEU A 245 -20.01 14.45 6.03
C LEU A 245 -20.98 15.51 5.48
N ASP A 246 -20.47 16.53 4.80
CA ASP A 246 -21.28 17.70 4.42
C ASP A 246 -21.95 17.58 3.04
N LYS A 247 -21.52 16.62 2.20
CA LYS A 247 -22.15 16.27 0.91
C LYS A 247 -21.89 14.79 0.66
N GLN A 248 -22.93 13.97 0.78
CA GLN A 248 -22.86 12.51 0.59
C GLN A 248 -22.33 12.14 -0.80
N ILE A 249 -21.01 12.04 -0.92
CA ILE A 249 -20.35 11.40 -2.04
C ILE A 249 -19.47 10.33 -1.42
N ILE A 250 -20.03 9.14 -1.26
CA ILE A 250 -19.26 7.95 -0.93
C ILE A 250 -18.69 7.44 -2.26
N ARG A 251 -17.38 7.57 -2.43
CA ARG A 251 -16.67 6.96 -3.57
C ARG A 251 -16.10 5.63 -3.10
N TYR A 252 -16.75 4.55 -3.52
CA TYR A 252 -16.14 3.25 -3.51
C TYR A 252 -15.18 3.18 -4.70
N SER A 253 -13.93 2.76 -4.47
CA SER A 253 -13.21 2.06 -5.54
C SER A 253 -13.55 0.60 -5.37
N ASP A 254 -14.46 0.14 -6.19
CA ASP A 254 -14.56 -1.29 -6.43
C ASP A 254 -13.35 -1.64 -7.29
N THR A 255 -12.35 -2.24 -6.68
CA THR A 255 -11.31 -2.89 -7.45
C THR A 255 -11.91 -4.17 -7.98
N GLN A 256 -12.51 -4.10 -9.16
CA GLN A 256 -12.35 -5.24 -10.04
C GLN A 256 -10.82 -5.45 -10.13
N GLN A 257 -10.35 -6.61 -9.71
CA GLN A 257 -9.04 -7.12 -10.12
C GLN A 257 -7.83 -6.34 -9.59
N ILE A 258 -7.58 -6.38 -8.27
CA ILE A 258 -6.20 -6.19 -7.79
C ILE A 258 -5.47 -7.52 -8.01
N TYR A 259 -4.58 -7.55 -8.98
CA TYR A 259 -3.67 -8.67 -9.17
C TYR A 259 -2.60 -8.62 -8.08
N TYR A 260 -2.34 -9.77 -7.47
CA TYR A 260 -1.24 -9.97 -6.52
C TYR A 260 -0.02 -10.38 -7.33
N ASP A 261 0.94 -9.47 -7.48
CA ASP A 261 2.27 -9.85 -7.93
C ASP A 261 3.08 -10.23 -6.67
N PRO A 262 3.46 -11.51 -6.49
CA PRO A 262 4.23 -12.00 -5.34
C PRO A 262 5.69 -11.53 -5.36
N GLU A 263 6.01 -10.36 -5.89
CA GLU A 263 7.27 -9.73 -5.53
C GLU A 263 7.25 -9.46 -4.03
N ASP A 264 7.91 -10.37 -3.31
CA ASP A 264 7.82 -10.59 -1.89
C ASP A 264 7.84 -9.27 -1.12
N LYS A 265 6.75 -9.00 -0.40
CA LYS A 265 6.76 -7.96 0.61
C LYS A 265 7.98 -8.21 1.48
N SER A 266 8.86 -7.22 1.53
CA SER A 266 10.19 -7.42 2.10
C SER A 266 10.60 -6.22 2.92
N ILE A 267 11.37 -6.52 3.97
CA ILE A 267 11.99 -5.50 4.80
C ILE A 267 13.34 -5.18 4.15
N ILE A 268 13.44 -4.01 3.53
CA ILE A 268 14.70 -3.49 3.01
C ILE A 268 15.54 -2.93 4.17
N SER A 269 14.88 -2.30 5.16
CA SER A 269 15.52 -1.85 6.40
C SER A 269 14.48 -1.73 7.52
N ASN A 270 14.82 -2.14 8.74
CA ASN A 270 13.95 -1.95 9.90
C ASN A 270 14.79 -1.69 11.15
N VAL A 271 15.51 -0.57 11.14
CA VAL A 271 16.33 -0.12 12.26
C VAL A 271 15.60 1.03 12.96
N TYR A 272 15.41 0.93 14.27
CA TYR A 272 14.87 1.96 15.15
C TYR A 272 15.11 1.58 16.63
N GLY A 273 14.98 2.53 17.56
CA GLY A 273 15.26 2.33 19.00
C GLY A 273 16.61 2.89 19.47
N ASP A 274 16.83 2.84 20.79
CA ASP A 274 18.04 3.34 21.44
C ASP A 274 19.21 2.38 21.29
N ALA A 275 20.41 2.94 21.16
CA ALA A 275 21.62 2.18 21.41
C ALA A 275 21.60 1.80 22.89
N GLN A 276 21.44 0.51 23.21
CA GLN A 276 22.12 0.01 24.39
C GLN A 276 23.60 0.29 24.13
N LEU A 277 24.12 1.34 24.77
CA LEU A 277 25.52 1.46 25.06
C LEU A 277 25.89 0.15 25.77
N ARG A 278 26.46 -0.81 25.04
CA ARG A 278 27.38 -1.74 25.68
C ARG A 278 28.54 -0.86 26.15
N ARG A 279 28.38 -0.26 27.34
CA ARG A 279 29.49 0.21 28.13
C ARG A 279 30.36 -1.02 28.32
N ASN A 280 31.48 -1.06 27.62
CA ASN A 280 32.59 -1.91 28.01
C ASN A 280 33.00 -1.46 29.41
N ASN A 281 32.40 -2.06 30.44
CA ASN A 281 33.02 -2.10 31.75
C ASN A 281 34.07 -3.21 31.67
N ILE A 282 35.22 -2.87 31.10
CA ILE A 282 36.47 -3.51 31.52
C ILE A 282 36.97 -2.60 32.63
N PRO A 283 37.02 -3.04 33.89
CA PRO A 283 37.69 -2.28 34.93
C PRO A 283 39.17 -2.18 34.55
N GLU A 284 39.69 -0.95 34.53
CA GLU A 284 41.13 -0.69 34.61
C GLU A 284 41.64 -1.35 35.89
N ILE A 285 42.45 -2.40 35.73
CA ILE A 285 43.33 -2.87 36.79
C ILE A 285 44.60 -2.03 36.63
N SER A 286 44.66 -0.94 37.40
CA SER A 286 45.90 -0.27 37.75
C SER A 286 46.49 -1.01 38.96
N ASP A 287 47.36 -1.97 38.71
CA ASP A 287 48.29 -2.43 39.75
C ASP A 287 49.61 -1.72 39.47
N ASP A 288 49.73 -0.54 40.08
CA ASP A 288 51.01 0.12 40.29
C ASP A 288 51.90 -0.79 41.13
N GLU A 289 53.16 -0.85 40.72
CA GLU A 289 54.26 -1.54 41.37
C GLU A 289 54.45 -1.02 42.81
N GLU A 290 54.29 -1.88 43.81
CA GLU A 290 54.95 -1.70 45.10
C GLU A 290 56.13 -2.67 45.19
N GLU A 291 57.32 -2.11 44.94
CA GLU A 291 58.60 -2.65 45.40
C GLU A 291 58.56 -2.88 46.92
N TYR A 292 58.75 -4.12 47.36
CA TYR A 292 59.29 -4.40 48.69
C TYR A 292 60.67 -5.03 48.55
N ASN A 293 61.66 -4.23 48.95
CA ASN A 293 63.07 -4.55 48.95
C ASN A 293 63.52 -4.74 50.41
N PHE A 294 63.84 -5.97 50.83
CA PHE A 294 64.70 -6.35 51.97
C PHE A 294 65.03 -7.85 51.71
N GLY A 295 66.25 -8.32 51.50
CA GLY A 295 67.52 -7.91 52.08
C GLY A 295 67.82 -8.76 53.32
N ASP A 296 68.18 -10.04 53.12
CA ASP A 296 69.37 -10.74 53.65
C ASP A 296 69.40 -12.20 53.18
#